data_AF-A0A847BQ40-F1
#
_entry.id   AF-A0A847BQ40-F1
#
_cell.length_a   1.000
_cell.length_b   1.000
_cell.length_c   1.000
_cell.angle_alpha   90.00
_cell.angle_beta   90.00
_cell.angle_gamma   90.00
#
_symmetry.space_group_name_H-M   'P 1'
#
loop_
_entity.id
_entity.type
_entity.pdbx_description
1 polymer ?
#
loop_
_entity_poly.entity_id
_entity_poly.type
_entity_poly.pdbx_seq_one_letter_code
_entity_poly.pdbx_strand_id
1 'polypeptide(L)'
;MLIFKCKMCGGSLNIEEGNSVATCDYCGTKQTLPKLNDDRRANLYDRANHFRRNNEFDKAMGIYEQILAEDNTDSEAYWSRVLCRYGIEYVEDSATKRRVPTVNRAQYTSIFDDADYKAALEYGDLHQRKVYEEEAKAINEIQKAILAISQEEDAFDVFICYKETDDQGRRTPDSVLSNDLYHQLTREGFKVFFSRITLEDKLGSAYEPYIFAALNSAKVMVVIGTKAEYFNAVWVRNEWSRYLTLIKGGSDKILIPAYRDMDPYDLPEEFSHLQAQDMSKLGFMQDLIRGIKKITATESAKPQVTETVVVGAGSSNIKSLLDRASLFLEDGDWASADQYCERVLDQDPRNALAYLGKLMAEFRVKHQEGLADCAEPFEENSNYQKAARFADDNLKATLIGYNKSIRERNEHNRLDAIYNDAKMRMDSASTEEQYK
;
A
#
# COMPACT_ATOMS: atom_id res chain seq x y z
N MET A 1 36.07 24.19 13.01
CA MET A 1 35.14 25.24 12.54
C MET A 1 34.11 24.55 11.69
N LEU A 2 32.83 24.64 12.07
CA LEU A 2 31.77 23.93 11.36
C LEU A 2 31.53 24.60 10.00
N ILE A 3 31.56 23.81 8.92
CA ILE A 3 31.33 24.31 7.57
C ILE A 3 29.83 24.17 7.28
N PHE A 4 29.17 25.30 7.05
CA PHE A 4 27.79 25.30 6.58
C PHE A 4 27.75 25.20 5.07
N LYS A 5 26.73 24.50 4.57
CA LYS A 5 26.48 24.35 3.13
C LYS A 5 25.08 24.85 2.80
N CYS A 6 24.94 25.43 1.62
CA CYS A 6 23.65 25.88 1.11
C CYS A 6 22.71 24.68 0.94
N LYS A 7 21.54 24.75 1.56
CA LYS A 7 20.53 23.69 1.44
C LYS A 7 19.96 23.60 0.02
N MET A 8 20.08 24.66 -0.78
CA MET A 8 19.59 24.71 -2.17
C MET A 8 20.60 24.21 -3.20
N CYS A 9 21.85 24.69 -3.16
CA CYS A 9 22.86 24.36 -4.19
C CYS A 9 24.06 23.53 -3.69
N GLY A 10 24.20 23.33 -2.37
CA GLY A 10 25.32 22.58 -1.78
C GLY A 10 26.64 23.36 -1.66
N GLY A 11 26.73 24.59 -2.18
CA GLY A 11 27.92 25.44 -2.04
C GLY A 11 28.17 25.85 -0.59
N SER A 12 29.44 26.03 -0.22
CA SER A 12 29.84 26.48 1.12
C SER A 12 29.25 27.85 1.45
N LEU A 13 28.90 28.08 2.72
CA LEU A 13 28.38 29.36 3.20
C LEU A 13 29.40 30.06 4.10
N ASN A 14 29.63 31.33 3.83
CA ASN A 14 30.36 32.23 4.72
C ASN A 14 29.35 32.86 5.70
N ILE A 15 29.50 32.55 6.98
CA ILE A 15 28.52 32.92 8.02
C ILE A 15 29.24 33.61 9.16
N GLU A 16 28.67 34.73 9.61
CA GLU A 16 29.09 35.40 10.84
C GLU A 16 28.50 34.68 12.06
N GLU A 17 29.28 34.58 13.13
CA GLU A 17 28.88 33.86 14.33
C GLU A 17 27.58 34.42 14.94
N GLY A 18 26.65 33.54 15.27
CA GLY A 18 25.33 33.90 15.82
C GLY A 18 24.24 34.19 14.78
N ASN A 19 24.56 34.23 13.48
CA ASN A 19 23.54 34.37 12.45
C ASN A 19 22.73 33.08 12.28
N SER A 20 21.41 33.23 12.17
CA SER A 20 20.46 32.14 11.90
C SER A 20 19.94 32.12 10.46
N VAL A 21 20.38 33.08 9.64
CA VAL A 21 20.10 33.20 8.21
C VAL A 21 21.38 33.62 7.48
N ALA A 22 21.52 33.21 6.22
CA ALA A 22 22.62 33.61 5.35
C ALA A 22 22.18 33.67 3.88
N THR A 23 22.90 34.44 3.08
CA THR A 23 22.76 34.44 1.62
C THR A 23 23.87 33.61 1.01
N CYS A 24 23.54 32.71 0.08
CA CYS A 24 24.55 31.90 -0.59
C CYS A 24 25.30 32.72 -1.65
N ASP A 25 26.62 32.77 -1.58
CA ASP A 25 27.46 33.47 -2.56
C ASP A 25 27.38 32.84 -3.97
N TYR A 26 27.02 31.56 -4.06
CA TYR A 26 26.96 30.82 -5.32
C TYR A 26 25.61 30.96 -6.04
N CYS A 27 24.49 30.82 -5.33
CA CYS A 27 23.15 30.87 -5.94
C CYS A 27 22.32 32.10 -5.58
N GLY A 28 22.86 33.00 -4.74
CA GLY A 28 22.21 34.25 -4.34
C GLY A 28 20.95 34.09 -3.48
N THR A 29 20.60 32.85 -3.08
CA THR A 29 19.39 32.58 -2.29
C THR A 29 19.66 32.83 -0.81
N LYS A 30 18.78 33.62 -0.19
CA LYS A 30 18.71 33.78 1.25
C LYS A 30 18.06 32.54 1.86
N GLN A 31 18.66 31.97 2.90
CA GLN A 31 18.20 30.76 3.55
C GLN A 31 18.39 30.84 5.06
N THR A 32 17.62 30.04 5.78
CA THR A 32 17.82 29.74 7.20
C THR A 32 18.97 28.77 7.42
N LEU A 33 19.57 28.85 8.60
CA LEU A 33 20.69 28.02 9.02
C LEU A 33 20.25 27.07 10.13
N PRO A 34 20.71 25.81 10.11
CA PRO A 34 20.48 24.88 11.21
C PRO A 34 21.31 25.25 12.43
N LYS A 35 20.84 24.86 13.62
CA LYS A 35 21.65 24.94 14.85
C LYS A 35 22.69 23.82 14.81
N LEU A 36 23.94 24.14 14.50
CA LEU A 36 25.03 23.15 14.46
C LEU A 36 25.87 23.25 15.73
N ASN A 37 25.72 22.25 16.61
CA ASN A 37 26.43 22.20 17.90
C ASN A 37 27.65 21.28 17.87
N ASP A 38 27.72 20.37 16.91
CA ASP A 38 28.81 19.40 16.73
C ASP A 38 28.92 18.91 15.27
N ASP A 39 30.01 18.20 14.97
CA ASP A 39 30.28 17.64 13.64
C ASP A 39 29.27 16.56 13.23
N ARG A 40 28.68 15.82 14.19
CA ARG A 40 27.69 14.79 13.89
C ARG A 40 26.43 15.43 13.31
N ARG A 41 25.91 16.48 13.93
CA ARG A 41 24.72 17.22 13.49
C ARG A 41 24.96 17.89 12.13
N ALA A 42 26.15 18.45 11.93
CA ALA A 42 26.54 18.98 10.62
C ALA A 42 26.50 17.90 9.52
N ASN A 43 27.01 16.69 9.80
CA ASN A 43 26.97 15.57 8.88
C ASN A 43 25.55 15.06 8.60
N LEU A 44 24.65 15.05 9.60
CA LEU A 44 23.24 14.69 9.40
C LEU A 44 22.55 15.67 8.44
N TYR A 45 22.73 16.98 8.65
CA TYR A 45 22.18 18.01 7.77
C TYR A 45 22.75 17.94 6.34
N ASP A 46 24.05 17.71 6.18
CA ASP A 46 24.66 17.59 4.84
C ASP A 46 24.07 16.40 4.07
N ARG A 47 23.94 15.24 4.73
CA ARG A 47 23.32 14.04 4.16
C ARG A 47 21.84 14.24 3.83
N ALA A 48 21.06 14.81 4.75
CA ALA A 48 19.63 15.07 4.53
C ALA A 48 19.42 16.05 3.36
N ASN A 49 20.18 17.15 3.34
CA ASN A 49 20.12 18.13 2.26
C ASN A 49 20.59 17.54 0.92
N HIS A 50 21.55 16.61 0.91
CA HIS A 50 21.94 15.88 -0.30
C HIS A 50 20.78 15.04 -0.84
N PHE A 51 20.12 14.23 -0.01
CA PHE A 51 18.94 13.47 -0.43
C PHE A 51 17.82 14.38 -0.95
N ARG A 52 17.56 15.51 -0.27
CA ARG A 52 16.54 16.47 -0.69
C ARG A 52 16.84 17.09 -2.05
N ARG A 53 18.09 17.48 -2.32
CA ARG A 53 18.51 18.01 -3.64
C ARG A 53 18.43 16.97 -4.76
N ASN A 54 18.43 15.68 -4.43
CA ASN A 54 18.23 14.58 -5.37
C ASN A 54 16.78 14.07 -5.39
N ASN A 55 15.83 14.83 -4.82
CA ASN A 55 14.41 14.48 -4.72
C ASN A 55 14.10 13.17 -3.96
N GLU A 56 15.06 12.67 -3.16
CA GLU A 56 14.89 11.52 -2.27
C GLU A 56 14.28 11.93 -0.93
N PHE A 57 13.10 12.56 -0.99
CA PHE A 57 12.47 13.25 0.14
C PHE A 57 12.19 12.34 1.34
N ASP A 58 11.82 11.08 1.14
CA ASP A 58 11.52 10.16 2.24
C ASP A 58 12.79 9.78 3.02
N LYS A 59 13.93 9.64 2.34
CA LYS A 59 15.24 9.42 2.99
C LYS A 59 15.67 10.66 3.75
N ALA A 60 15.46 11.85 3.17
CA ALA A 60 15.75 13.11 3.84
C ALA A 60 14.89 13.30 5.09
N MET A 61 13.58 13.03 4.99
CA MET A 61 12.60 13.10 6.08
C MET A 61 13.06 12.28 7.29
N GLY A 62 13.45 11.01 7.08
CA GLY A 62 13.90 10.14 8.18
C GLY A 62 15.14 10.68 8.92
N ILE A 63 16.04 11.40 8.22
CA ILE A 63 17.19 12.04 8.87
C ILE A 63 16.76 13.29 9.66
N TYR A 64 15.84 14.10 9.14
CA TYR A 64 15.31 15.25 9.89
C TYR A 64 14.52 14.81 11.13
N GLU A 65 13.80 13.69 11.04
CA GLU A 65 13.15 13.06 12.21
C GLU A 65 14.17 12.60 13.25
N GLN A 66 15.30 12.02 12.82
CA GLN A 66 16.40 11.70 13.72
C GLN A 66 16.95 12.97 14.40
N ILE A 67 17.14 14.07 13.66
CA ILE A 67 17.59 15.34 14.24
C ILE A 67 16.59 15.85 15.29
N LEU A 68 15.29 15.78 15.02
CA LEU A 68 14.25 16.20 15.96
C LEU A 68 14.10 15.29 17.18
N ALA A 69 14.45 14.01 17.05
CA ALA A 69 14.52 13.09 18.18
C ALA A 69 15.67 13.47 19.15
N GLU A 70 16.74 14.08 18.63
CA GLU A 70 17.87 14.58 19.42
C GLU A 70 17.62 16.01 19.96
N ASP A 71 16.95 16.87 19.18
CA ASP A 71 16.58 18.24 19.55
C ASP A 71 15.22 18.62 18.94
N ASN A 72 14.18 18.52 19.75
CA ASN A 72 12.81 18.84 19.35
C ASN A 72 12.51 20.34 19.24
N THR A 73 13.53 21.21 19.36
CA THR A 73 13.41 22.67 19.20
C THR A 73 14.18 23.17 17.96
N ASP A 74 14.56 22.27 17.06
CA ASP A 74 15.23 22.61 15.80
C ASP A 74 14.22 23.08 14.74
N SER A 75 14.10 24.41 14.60
CA SER A 75 13.23 25.03 13.62
C SER A 75 13.57 24.68 12.17
N GLU A 76 14.86 24.48 11.85
CA GLU A 76 15.30 24.16 10.48
C GLU A 76 14.96 22.71 10.13
N ALA A 77 15.03 21.79 11.10
CA ALA A 77 14.62 20.41 10.88
C ALA A 77 13.12 20.33 10.61
N TYR A 78 12.29 21.02 11.40
CA TYR A 78 10.86 21.13 11.14
C TYR A 78 10.57 21.72 9.75
N TRP A 79 11.19 22.85 9.39
CA TRP A 79 11.01 23.45 8.07
C TRP A 79 11.44 22.49 6.95
N SER A 80 12.55 21.79 7.13
CA SER A 80 13.05 20.82 6.15
C SER A 80 12.11 19.61 5.97
N ARG A 81 11.42 19.17 7.04
CA ARG A 81 10.35 18.17 6.93
C ARG A 81 9.18 18.69 6.10
N VAL A 82 8.76 19.94 6.30
CA VAL A 82 7.75 20.59 5.42
C VAL A 82 8.21 20.54 3.97
N LEU A 83 9.44 20.97 3.67
CA LEU A 83 9.98 20.93 2.31
C LEU A 83 9.97 19.52 1.72
N CYS A 84 10.27 18.48 2.50
CA CYS A 84 10.21 17.09 2.04
C CYS A 84 8.77 16.62 1.80
N ARG A 85 7.82 16.99 2.68
CA ARG A 85 6.41 16.60 2.58
C ARG A 85 5.76 17.13 1.31
N TYR A 86 6.01 18.40 0.99
CA TYR A 86 5.51 19.06 -0.22
C TYR A 86 6.40 18.81 -1.46
N GLY A 87 7.48 18.03 -1.32
CA GLY A 87 8.37 17.68 -2.41
C GLY A 87 9.01 18.91 -3.06
N ILE A 88 9.52 19.82 -2.24
CA ILE A 88 10.06 21.10 -2.72
C ILE A 88 11.46 20.90 -3.28
N GLU A 89 11.57 21.02 -4.60
CA GLU A 89 12.82 21.13 -5.33
C GLU A 89 13.14 22.60 -5.60
N TYR A 90 14.41 22.95 -5.55
CA TYR A 90 14.85 24.31 -5.83
C TYR A 90 15.60 24.35 -7.17
N VAL A 91 14.89 24.79 -8.21
CA VAL A 91 15.42 24.87 -9.57
C VAL A 91 16.03 26.25 -9.82
N GLU A 92 17.05 26.32 -10.67
CA GLU A 92 17.61 27.61 -11.07
C GLU A 92 16.64 28.32 -12.03
N ASP A 93 16.20 29.51 -11.63
CA ASP A 93 15.45 30.37 -12.53
C ASP A 93 16.38 30.99 -13.57
N SER A 94 16.05 30.79 -14.85
CA SER A 94 16.90 31.21 -15.97
C SER A 94 17.12 32.73 -16.02
N ALA A 95 16.14 33.52 -15.56
CA ALA A 95 16.16 34.97 -15.61
C ALA A 95 16.94 35.59 -14.44
N THR A 96 16.68 35.13 -13.21
CA THR A 96 17.29 35.69 -12.00
C THR A 96 18.54 34.96 -11.54
N LYS A 97 18.82 33.77 -12.07
CA LYS A 97 19.87 32.84 -11.61
C LYS A 97 19.72 32.38 -10.16
N ARG A 98 18.63 32.75 -9.51
CA ARG A 98 18.31 32.34 -8.14
C ARG A 98 17.63 30.99 -8.15
N ARG A 99 17.72 30.31 -7.02
CA ARG A 99 17.00 29.07 -6.78
C ARG A 99 15.58 29.37 -6.32
N VAL A 100 14.59 28.92 -7.09
CA VAL A 100 13.15 29.11 -6.81
C VAL A 100 12.49 27.77 -6.49
N PRO A 101 11.50 27.72 -5.58
CA PRO A 101 10.84 26.47 -5.23
C PRO A 101 9.92 25.99 -6.36
N THR A 102 9.85 24.68 -6.54
CA THR A 102 8.77 23.97 -7.24
C THR A 102 8.05 23.06 -6.24
N VAL A 103 6.88 22.54 -6.61
CA VAL A 103 6.13 21.57 -5.80
C VAL A 103 6.02 20.29 -6.61
N ASN A 104 6.63 19.20 -6.12
CA ASN A 104 6.62 17.88 -6.78
C ASN A 104 5.80 16.83 -5.99
N ARG A 105 5.20 17.24 -4.87
CA ARG A 105 4.25 16.44 -4.07
C ARG A 105 3.07 17.31 -3.65
N ALA A 106 2.28 17.74 -4.63
CA ALA A 106 1.08 18.53 -4.36
C ALA A 106 0.07 17.74 -3.52
N GLN A 107 -0.66 18.48 -2.70
CA GLN A 107 -1.70 17.98 -1.79
C GLN A 107 -2.81 19.01 -1.63
N TYR A 108 -3.96 18.62 -1.06
CA TYR A 108 -5.05 19.57 -0.78
C TYR A 108 -4.79 20.43 0.45
N THR A 109 -4.04 19.91 1.42
CA THR A 109 -3.71 20.64 2.65
C THR A 109 -2.77 21.80 2.35
N SER A 110 -3.13 22.98 2.84
CA SER A 110 -2.31 24.18 2.78
C SER A 110 -1.05 24.03 3.63
N ILE A 111 0.08 24.55 3.13
CA ILE A 111 1.33 24.62 3.90
C ILE A 111 1.17 25.37 5.23
N PHE A 112 0.22 26.30 5.31
CA PHE A 112 -0.06 27.03 6.55
C PHE A 112 -0.72 26.16 7.64
N ASP A 113 -1.38 25.08 7.25
CA ASP A 113 -2.04 24.17 8.18
C ASP A 113 -1.10 23.09 8.71
N ASP A 114 0.08 22.92 8.10
CA ASP A 114 1.07 21.91 8.45
C ASP A 114 1.61 22.11 9.88
N ALA A 115 1.65 21.03 10.66
CA ALA A 115 2.12 21.06 12.03
C ALA A 115 3.63 21.35 12.14
N ASP A 116 4.44 20.82 11.21
CA ASP A 116 5.87 21.09 11.17
C ASP A 116 6.13 22.55 10.75
N TYR A 117 5.29 23.15 9.89
CA TYR A 117 5.39 24.59 9.59
C TYR A 117 5.13 25.45 10.83
N LYS A 118 4.07 25.13 11.58
CA LYS A 118 3.75 25.82 12.84
C LYS A 118 4.89 25.68 13.85
N ALA A 119 5.48 24.49 13.98
CA ALA A 119 6.63 24.25 14.84
C ALA A 119 7.90 25.00 14.39
N ALA A 120 8.15 25.08 13.07
CA ALA A 120 9.26 25.86 12.53
C ALA A 120 9.14 27.35 12.89
N LEU A 121 7.93 27.90 12.84
CA LEU A 121 7.66 29.27 13.31
C LEU A 121 7.80 29.40 14.82
N GLU A 122 7.28 28.45 15.59
CA GLU A 122 7.36 28.47 17.06
C GLU A 122 8.82 28.54 17.54
N TYR A 123 9.67 27.63 17.06
CA TYR A 123 11.06 27.50 17.51
C TYR A 123 12.05 28.39 16.75
N GLY A 124 11.65 28.95 15.61
CA GLY A 124 12.49 29.85 14.82
C GLY A 124 12.60 31.24 15.46
N ASP A 125 13.75 31.89 15.31
CA ASP A 125 13.88 33.30 15.71
C ASP A 125 13.20 34.26 14.71
N LEU A 126 13.24 35.56 15.00
CA LEU A 126 12.61 36.58 14.16
C LEU A 126 13.14 36.60 12.71
N HIS A 127 14.41 36.27 12.49
CA HIS A 127 15.01 36.27 11.16
C HIS A 127 14.63 35.01 10.38
N GLN A 128 14.65 33.85 11.03
CA GLN A 128 14.22 32.58 10.45
C GLN A 128 12.73 32.60 10.09
N ARG A 129 11.87 33.06 11.00
CA ARG A 129 10.42 33.17 10.78
C ARG A 129 10.09 33.93 9.51
N LYS A 130 10.74 35.07 9.27
CA LYS A 130 10.54 35.86 8.05
C LYS A 130 10.84 35.06 6.78
N VAL A 131 11.93 34.29 6.77
CA VAL A 131 12.29 33.44 5.62
C VAL A 131 11.28 32.30 5.45
N TYR A 132 10.89 31.63 6.53
CA TYR A 132 9.88 30.56 6.48
C TYR A 132 8.53 31.07 5.97
N GLU A 133 8.05 32.22 6.44
CA GLU A 133 6.80 32.83 5.99
C GLU A 133 6.85 33.24 4.50
N GLU A 134 7.98 33.81 4.05
CA GLU A 134 8.19 34.19 2.64
C GLU A 134 8.21 32.95 1.73
N GLU A 135 8.97 31.91 2.09
CA GLU A 135 9.03 30.66 1.33
C GLU A 135 7.68 29.93 1.35
N ALA A 136 7.00 29.85 2.51
CA ALA A 136 5.70 29.20 2.63
C ALA A 136 4.63 29.90 1.77
N LYS A 137 4.63 31.24 1.71
CA LYS A 137 3.75 31.99 0.80
C LYS A 137 4.02 31.65 -0.65
N ALA A 138 5.29 31.59 -1.08
CA ALA A 138 5.63 31.23 -2.45
C ALA A 138 5.17 29.80 -2.80
N ILE A 139 5.43 28.83 -1.90
CA ILE A 139 5.00 27.43 -2.07
C ILE A 139 3.48 27.33 -2.14
N ASN A 140 2.76 28.05 -1.27
CA ASN A 140 1.30 28.04 -1.25
C ASN A 140 0.68 28.56 -2.55
N GLU A 141 1.23 29.62 -3.15
CA GLU A 141 0.73 30.14 -4.43
C GLU A 141 1.00 29.18 -5.59
N ILE A 142 2.16 28.51 -5.60
CA ILE A 142 2.45 27.44 -6.57
C ILE A 142 1.44 26.29 -6.39
N GLN A 143 1.19 25.87 -5.15
CA GLN A 143 0.24 24.80 -4.85
C GLN A 143 -1.18 25.15 -5.29
N LYS A 144 -1.65 26.38 -5.05
CA LYS A 144 -2.95 26.86 -5.55
C LYS A 144 -3.04 26.80 -7.08
N ALA A 145 -2.00 27.24 -7.78
CA ALA A 145 -1.96 27.18 -9.25
C ALA A 145 -2.04 25.73 -9.75
N ILE A 146 -1.32 24.81 -9.10
CA ILE A 146 -1.38 23.37 -9.39
C ILE A 146 -2.81 22.84 -9.20
N LEU A 147 -3.45 23.16 -8.08
CA LEU A 147 -4.82 22.73 -7.79
C LEU A 147 -5.84 23.29 -8.80
N ALA A 148 -5.69 24.55 -9.20
CA ALA A 148 -6.56 25.18 -10.19
C ALA A 148 -6.47 24.47 -11.56
N ILE A 149 -5.25 24.23 -12.06
CA ILE A 149 -5.05 23.50 -13.33
C ILE A 149 -5.55 22.06 -13.21
N SER A 150 -5.29 21.38 -12.09
CA SER A 150 -5.73 20.01 -11.87
C SER A 150 -7.26 19.86 -11.86
N GLN A 151 -8.01 20.90 -11.52
CA GLN A 151 -9.48 20.86 -11.51
C GLN A 151 -10.08 20.99 -12.93
N GLU A 152 -9.31 21.51 -13.88
CA GLU A 152 -9.72 21.64 -15.28
C GLU A 152 -9.47 20.35 -16.08
N GLU A 153 -8.65 19.43 -15.56
CA GLU A 153 -8.37 18.14 -16.17
C GLU A 153 -9.53 17.16 -15.97
N ASP A 154 -10.00 16.48 -17.04
CA ASP A 154 -10.98 15.41 -16.81
C ASP A 154 -10.34 14.24 -16.05
N ALA A 155 -11.18 13.54 -15.28
CA ALA A 155 -10.77 12.39 -14.50
C ALA A 155 -10.12 11.29 -15.35
N PHE A 156 -9.07 10.69 -14.82
CA PHE A 156 -8.45 9.50 -15.37
C PHE A 156 -9.04 8.25 -14.73
N ASP A 157 -9.11 7.15 -15.48
CA ASP A 157 -9.52 5.84 -14.98
C ASP A 157 -8.31 5.05 -14.47
N VAL A 158 -7.21 5.12 -15.23
CA VAL A 158 -6.00 4.34 -15.02
C VAL A 158 -4.76 5.23 -15.04
N PHE A 159 -3.85 5.02 -14.09
CA PHE A 159 -2.52 5.60 -14.03
C PHE A 159 -1.47 4.54 -14.36
N ILE A 160 -0.61 4.78 -15.36
CA ILE A 160 0.53 3.91 -15.64
C ILE A 160 1.81 4.50 -15.04
N CYS A 161 2.35 3.84 -14.03
CA CYS A 161 3.56 4.23 -13.31
C CYS A 161 4.72 3.32 -13.73
N TYR A 162 5.83 3.90 -14.22
CA TYR A 162 6.93 3.13 -14.84
C TYR A 162 8.18 3.99 -15.00
N LYS A 163 9.36 3.36 -15.18
CA LYS A 163 10.59 4.09 -15.49
C LYS A 163 10.68 4.39 -16.98
N GLU A 164 10.73 5.65 -17.41
CA GLU A 164 10.78 6.01 -18.84
C GLU A 164 12.17 5.73 -19.50
N THR A 165 13.25 6.22 -18.88
CA THR A 165 14.63 6.09 -19.41
C THR A 165 15.58 5.37 -18.47
N ASP A 166 16.63 4.75 -19.00
CA ASP A 166 17.78 4.25 -18.23
C ASP A 166 18.80 5.37 -17.96
N ASP A 167 19.90 5.04 -17.27
CA ASP A 167 20.96 6.00 -16.92
C ASP A 167 21.70 6.59 -18.13
N GLN A 168 21.53 5.99 -19.31
CA GLN A 168 22.08 6.49 -20.58
C GLN A 168 21.05 7.30 -21.38
N GLY A 169 19.87 7.58 -20.79
CA GLY A 169 18.79 8.31 -21.44
C GLY A 169 18.02 7.51 -22.50
N ARG A 170 18.24 6.19 -22.61
CA ARG A 170 17.54 5.33 -23.57
C ARG A 170 16.24 4.85 -22.96
N ARG A 171 15.23 4.59 -23.79
CA ARG A 171 13.97 3.98 -23.32
C ARG A 171 14.22 2.66 -22.62
N THR A 172 13.57 2.46 -21.49
CA THR A 172 13.58 1.17 -20.78
C THR A 172 12.61 0.16 -21.42
N PRO A 173 12.74 -1.13 -21.09
CA PRO A 173 11.69 -2.12 -21.37
C PRO A 173 10.33 -1.74 -20.75
N ASP A 174 10.32 -1.16 -19.54
CA ASP A 174 9.10 -0.69 -18.87
C ASP A 174 8.34 0.31 -19.75
N SER A 175 9.05 1.28 -20.36
CA SER A 175 8.45 2.26 -21.27
C SER A 175 7.77 1.60 -22.47
N VAL A 176 8.35 0.52 -23.00
CA VAL A 176 7.78 -0.22 -24.14
C VAL A 176 6.51 -0.96 -23.72
N LEU A 177 6.55 -1.65 -22.58
CA LEU A 177 5.40 -2.38 -22.03
C LEU A 177 4.25 -1.42 -21.65
N SER A 178 4.57 -0.30 -21.01
CA SER A 178 3.62 0.77 -20.67
C SER A 178 2.94 1.35 -21.90
N ASN A 179 3.67 1.50 -23.01
CA ASN A 179 3.11 1.99 -24.27
C ASN A 179 2.08 1.01 -24.86
N ASP A 180 2.36 -0.30 -24.83
CA ASP A 180 1.40 -1.31 -25.29
C ASP A 180 0.15 -1.34 -24.41
N LEU A 181 0.33 -1.31 -23.08
CA LEU A 181 -0.77 -1.23 -22.12
C LEU A 181 -1.64 0.01 -22.34
N TYR A 182 -1.02 1.18 -22.51
CA TYR A 182 -1.73 2.42 -22.81
C TYR A 182 -2.66 2.25 -24.02
N HIS A 183 -2.12 1.81 -25.17
CA HIS A 183 -2.93 1.66 -26.38
C HIS A 183 -4.02 0.61 -26.26
N GLN A 184 -3.81 -0.46 -25.49
CA GLN A 184 -4.85 -1.47 -25.28
C GLN A 184 -5.97 -0.95 -24.37
N LEU A 185 -5.63 -0.26 -23.27
CA LEU A 185 -6.62 0.36 -22.39
C LEU A 185 -7.40 1.47 -23.09
N THR A 186 -6.74 2.34 -23.87
CA THR A 186 -7.43 3.39 -24.63
C THR A 186 -8.34 2.81 -25.71
N ARG A 187 -7.96 1.71 -26.38
CA ARG A 187 -8.85 0.98 -27.31
C ARG A 187 -10.12 0.46 -26.64
N GLU A 188 -10.03 0.17 -25.35
CA GLU A 188 -11.14 -0.28 -24.52
C GLU A 188 -11.95 0.87 -23.90
N GLY A 189 -11.62 2.12 -24.24
CA GLY A 189 -12.37 3.31 -23.86
C GLY A 189 -11.91 3.98 -22.57
N PHE A 190 -10.85 3.50 -21.92
CA PHE A 190 -10.33 4.13 -20.70
C PHE A 190 -9.59 5.45 -21.00
N LYS A 191 -9.79 6.45 -20.13
CA LYS A 191 -8.92 7.62 -20.05
C LYS A 191 -7.71 7.28 -19.17
N VAL A 192 -6.54 7.18 -19.81
CA VAL A 192 -5.32 6.67 -19.18
C VAL A 192 -4.29 7.79 -19.03
N PHE A 193 -3.76 7.96 -17.82
CA PHE A 193 -2.57 8.77 -17.60
C PHE A 193 -1.34 7.94 -17.95
N PHE A 194 -0.60 8.41 -18.96
CA PHE A 194 0.67 7.83 -19.38
C PHE A 194 1.64 8.97 -19.61
N SER A 195 2.61 9.12 -18.71
CA SER A 195 3.48 10.31 -18.62
C SER A 195 4.10 10.74 -19.95
N ARG A 196 4.51 9.78 -20.79
CA ARG A 196 5.08 10.05 -22.12
C ARG A 196 4.14 10.83 -23.04
N ILE A 197 2.85 10.52 -23.00
CA ILE A 197 1.84 11.12 -23.89
C ILE A 197 1.15 12.29 -23.19
N THR A 198 0.71 12.10 -21.94
CA THR A 198 -0.03 13.13 -21.20
C THR A 198 0.82 14.37 -20.93
N LEU A 199 2.14 14.22 -20.79
CA LEU A 199 3.05 15.32 -20.46
C LEU A 199 3.93 15.78 -21.63
N GLU A 200 3.73 15.24 -22.84
CA GLU A 200 4.62 15.44 -24.01
C GLU A 200 4.86 16.93 -24.31
N ASP A 201 3.80 17.73 -24.29
CA ASP A 201 3.82 19.16 -24.61
C ASP A 201 4.02 20.06 -23.39
N LYS A 202 4.42 19.50 -22.24
CA LYS A 202 4.56 20.25 -20.98
C LYS A 202 6.03 20.43 -20.62
N LEU A 203 6.34 21.56 -19.98
CA LEU A 203 7.64 21.75 -19.34
C LEU A 203 7.69 20.95 -18.04
N GLY A 204 8.87 20.43 -17.67
CA GLY A 204 9.02 19.58 -16.48
C GLY A 204 8.50 20.22 -15.18
N SER A 205 8.68 21.54 -15.02
CA SER A 205 8.16 22.30 -13.89
C SER A 205 6.63 22.43 -13.86
N ALA A 206 5.94 22.07 -14.95
CA ALA A 206 4.50 22.12 -15.12
C ALA A 206 3.88 20.71 -15.17
N TYR A 207 4.62 19.65 -14.83
CA TYR A 207 4.10 18.28 -14.81
C TYR A 207 3.17 17.99 -13.63
N GLU A 208 3.48 18.54 -12.44
CA GLU A 208 2.77 18.19 -11.20
C GLU A 208 1.24 18.38 -11.25
N PRO A 209 0.65 19.44 -11.85
CA PRO A 209 -0.80 19.55 -11.96
C PRO A 209 -1.48 18.34 -12.60
N TYR A 210 -0.90 17.80 -13.67
CA TYR A 210 -1.43 16.67 -14.42
C TYR A 210 -1.23 15.35 -13.67
N ILE A 211 -0.06 15.19 -13.04
CA ILE A 211 0.24 14.02 -12.21
C ILE A 211 -0.69 14.01 -10.99
N PHE A 212 -0.87 15.16 -10.34
CA PHE A 212 -1.77 15.31 -9.20
C PHE A 212 -3.21 15.00 -9.60
N ALA A 213 -3.70 15.53 -10.73
CA ALA A 213 -5.03 15.20 -11.26
C ALA A 213 -5.18 13.68 -11.46
N ALA A 214 -4.19 13.04 -12.08
CA ALA A 214 -4.22 11.61 -12.36
C ALA A 214 -4.14 10.74 -11.10
N LEU A 215 -3.26 11.05 -10.15
CA LEU A 215 -3.18 10.34 -8.87
C LEU A 215 -4.50 10.39 -8.09
N ASN A 216 -5.15 11.55 -8.09
CA ASN A 216 -6.40 11.76 -7.33
C ASN A 216 -7.63 11.19 -8.05
N SER A 217 -7.67 11.19 -9.38
CA SER A 217 -8.82 10.68 -10.14
C SER A 217 -8.74 9.19 -10.47
N ALA A 218 -7.57 8.68 -10.89
CA ALA A 218 -7.42 7.29 -11.31
C ALA A 218 -7.86 6.32 -10.21
N LYS A 219 -8.70 5.35 -10.60
CA LYS A 219 -9.13 4.27 -9.71
C LYS A 219 -8.09 3.15 -9.66
N VAL A 220 -7.41 2.90 -10.76
CA VAL A 220 -6.35 1.89 -10.86
C VAL A 220 -5.01 2.52 -11.18
N MET A 221 -3.98 2.19 -10.41
CA MET A 221 -2.59 2.41 -10.81
C MET A 221 -1.97 1.07 -11.19
N VAL A 222 -1.35 0.98 -12.37
CA VAL A 222 -0.52 -0.15 -12.77
C VAL A 222 0.93 0.29 -12.67
N VAL A 223 1.71 -0.36 -11.80
CA VAL A 223 3.14 -0.09 -11.63
C VAL A 223 3.92 -1.15 -12.39
N ILE A 224 4.55 -0.76 -13.49
CA ILE A 224 5.27 -1.66 -14.40
C ILE A 224 6.76 -1.60 -14.07
N GLY A 225 7.38 -2.77 -13.91
CA GLY A 225 8.83 -2.85 -13.76
C GLY A 225 9.42 -4.17 -14.25
N THR A 226 10.56 -4.06 -14.94
CA THR A 226 11.38 -5.20 -15.39
C THR A 226 12.64 -5.40 -14.57
N LYS A 227 12.85 -4.54 -13.56
CA LYS A 227 13.96 -4.61 -12.60
C LYS A 227 13.57 -3.97 -11.27
N ALA A 228 14.11 -4.49 -10.17
CA ALA A 228 13.93 -3.93 -8.83
C ALA A 228 14.35 -2.45 -8.74
N GLU A 229 15.43 -2.06 -9.44
CA GLU A 229 15.93 -0.68 -9.46
C GLU A 229 14.93 0.31 -10.06
N TYR A 230 14.08 -0.12 -11.01
CA TYR A 230 13.12 0.75 -11.68
C TYR A 230 11.92 1.09 -10.79
N PHE A 231 11.44 0.15 -9.98
CA PHE A 231 10.43 0.42 -8.95
C PHE A 231 10.92 1.43 -7.91
N ASN A 232 12.22 1.43 -7.64
CA ASN A 232 12.86 2.29 -6.65
C ASN A 232 13.42 3.59 -7.22
N ALA A 233 13.29 3.82 -8.54
CA ALA A 233 13.69 5.08 -9.15
C ALA A 233 12.89 6.23 -8.55
N VAL A 234 13.57 7.37 -8.30
CA VAL A 234 13.03 8.50 -7.51
C VAL A 234 11.61 8.90 -7.95
N TRP A 235 11.40 9.06 -9.25
CA TRP A 235 10.10 9.43 -9.80
C TRP A 235 9.03 8.34 -9.64
N VAL A 236 9.37 7.09 -9.99
CA VAL A 236 8.46 5.94 -9.92
C VAL A 236 8.01 5.73 -8.48
N ARG A 237 8.97 5.74 -7.55
CA ARG A 237 8.71 5.67 -6.11
C ARG A 237 7.84 6.81 -5.61
N ASN A 238 8.07 8.03 -6.08
CA ASN A 238 7.25 9.17 -5.71
C ASN A 238 5.78 8.96 -6.08
N GLU A 239 5.49 8.47 -7.29
CA GLU A 239 4.12 8.23 -7.75
C GLU A 239 3.43 7.12 -6.97
N TRP A 240 4.00 5.91 -6.94
CA TRP A 240 3.31 4.79 -6.29
C TRP A 240 3.19 4.95 -4.78
N SER A 241 4.16 5.58 -4.11
CA SER A 241 4.09 5.80 -2.64
C SER A 241 2.99 6.79 -2.27
N ARG A 242 2.81 7.85 -3.07
CA ARG A 242 1.68 8.79 -2.93
C ARG A 242 0.35 8.09 -3.15
N TYR A 243 0.27 7.24 -4.18
CA TYR A 243 -0.94 6.47 -4.46
C TYR A 243 -1.29 5.48 -3.34
N LEU A 244 -0.30 4.77 -2.79
CA LEU A 244 -0.49 3.94 -1.60
C LEU A 244 -0.93 4.73 -0.38
N THR A 245 -0.45 5.96 -0.21
CA THR A 245 -0.90 6.85 0.88
C THR A 245 -2.39 7.17 0.74
N LEU A 246 -2.88 7.41 -0.48
CA LEU A 246 -4.32 7.63 -0.73
C LEU A 246 -5.15 6.39 -0.36
N ILE A 247 -4.67 5.19 -0.72
CA ILE A 247 -5.31 3.91 -0.37
C ILE A 247 -5.33 3.72 1.15
N LYS A 248 -4.21 3.94 1.84
CA LYS A 248 -4.12 3.88 3.31
C LYS A 248 -5.03 4.90 3.99
N GLY A 249 -5.27 6.05 3.35
CA GLY A 249 -6.23 7.07 3.77
C GLY A 249 -7.70 6.72 3.50
N GLY A 250 -7.99 5.53 2.95
CA GLY A 250 -9.36 5.04 2.71
C GLY A 250 -9.93 5.38 1.33
N SER A 251 -9.10 5.85 0.39
CA SER A 251 -9.56 6.05 -0.99
C SER A 251 -9.85 4.70 -1.66
N ASP A 252 -10.99 4.59 -2.36
CA ASP A 252 -11.34 3.42 -3.18
C ASP A 252 -10.47 3.36 -4.45
N LYS A 253 -9.23 2.91 -4.26
CA LYS A 253 -8.18 2.85 -5.28
C LYS A 253 -7.46 1.51 -5.20
N ILE A 254 -6.99 1.03 -6.35
CA ILE A 254 -6.26 -0.24 -6.45
C ILE A 254 -4.92 0.02 -7.11
N LEU A 255 -3.85 -0.50 -6.51
CA LEU A 255 -2.53 -0.55 -7.10
C LEU A 255 -2.21 -1.98 -7.53
N ILE A 256 -1.81 -2.16 -8.78
CA ILE A 256 -1.44 -3.44 -9.38
C ILE A 256 0.06 -3.39 -9.72
N PRO A 257 0.93 -4.04 -8.93
CA PRO A 257 2.31 -4.26 -9.34
C PRO A 257 2.33 -5.24 -10.51
N ALA A 258 2.97 -4.88 -11.62
CA ALA A 258 3.14 -5.73 -12.79
C ALA A 258 4.63 -5.88 -13.09
N TYR A 259 5.16 -7.09 -12.92
CA TYR A 259 6.59 -7.36 -13.02
C TYR A 259 6.90 -8.37 -14.12
N ARG A 260 8.14 -8.34 -14.63
CA ARG A 260 8.62 -9.29 -15.64
C ARG A 260 10.11 -9.48 -15.50
N ASP A 261 10.58 -10.69 -15.80
CA ASP A 261 12.01 -11.03 -15.86
C ASP A 261 12.76 -10.74 -14.53
N MET A 262 12.04 -10.77 -13.40
CA MET A 262 12.56 -10.57 -12.04
C MET A 262 11.81 -11.44 -11.03
N ASP A 263 12.42 -11.66 -9.87
CA ASP A 263 11.79 -12.39 -8.77
C ASP A 263 10.72 -11.49 -8.10
N PRO A 264 9.48 -11.96 -7.86
CA PRO A 264 8.50 -11.20 -7.10
C PRO A 264 8.95 -10.79 -5.69
N TYR A 265 9.92 -11.48 -5.08
CA TYR A 265 10.52 -11.07 -3.80
C TYR A 265 11.41 -9.83 -3.91
N ASP A 266 11.83 -9.45 -5.13
CA ASP A 266 12.60 -8.23 -5.38
C ASP A 266 11.70 -6.97 -5.52
N LEU A 267 10.37 -7.14 -5.43
CA LEU A 267 9.44 -6.01 -5.41
C LEU A 267 9.60 -5.19 -4.13
N PRO A 268 9.27 -3.88 -4.16
CA PRO A 268 9.23 -3.06 -2.95
C PRO A 268 8.42 -3.73 -1.83
N GLU A 269 8.93 -3.66 -0.59
CA GLU A 269 8.30 -4.27 0.58
C GLU A 269 6.86 -3.74 0.78
N GLU A 270 6.62 -2.49 0.40
CA GLU A 270 5.31 -1.85 0.44
C GLU A 270 4.26 -2.54 -0.46
N PHE A 271 4.70 -3.36 -1.42
CA PHE A 271 3.83 -4.15 -2.30
C PHE A 271 3.54 -5.55 -1.77
N SER A 272 4.15 -5.98 -0.67
CA SER A 272 4.00 -7.35 -0.12
C SER A 272 2.55 -7.77 0.18
N HIS A 273 1.65 -6.80 0.40
CA HIS A 273 0.23 -7.03 0.64
C HIS A 273 -0.64 -6.94 -0.62
N LEU A 274 -0.04 -6.62 -1.77
CA LEU A 274 -0.73 -6.40 -3.03
C LEU A 274 -0.64 -7.64 -3.92
N GLN A 275 -1.65 -7.82 -4.77
CA GLN A 275 -1.63 -8.88 -5.77
C GLN A 275 -0.77 -8.46 -6.96
N ALA A 276 0.53 -8.78 -6.89
CA ALA A 276 1.45 -8.60 -8.00
C ALA A 276 1.13 -9.55 -9.16
N GLN A 277 1.26 -9.05 -10.39
CA GLN A 277 1.00 -9.79 -11.62
C GLN A 277 2.28 -9.99 -12.42
N ASP A 278 2.49 -11.23 -12.87
CA ASP A 278 3.62 -11.62 -13.70
C ASP A 278 3.28 -11.43 -15.18
N MET A 279 3.96 -10.48 -15.83
CA MET A 279 3.72 -10.14 -17.24
C MET A 279 4.32 -11.16 -18.22
N SER A 280 5.11 -12.14 -17.75
CA SER A 280 5.62 -13.22 -18.60
C SER A 280 4.55 -14.25 -18.95
N LYS A 281 3.45 -14.29 -18.20
CA LYS A 281 2.34 -15.23 -18.41
C LYS A 281 1.59 -14.94 -19.70
N LEU A 282 1.31 -16.00 -20.46
CA LEU A 282 0.49 -15.92 -21.67
C LEU A 282 -0.91 -15.39 -21.30
N GLY A 283 -1.40 -14.40 -22.05
CA GLY A 283 -2.71 -13.80 -21.79
C GLY A 283 -2.73 -12.71 -20.70
N PHE A 284 -1.60 -12.42 -20.05
CA PHE A 284 -1.48 -11.40 -19.00
C PHE A 284 -2.18 -10.08 -19.36
N MET A 285 -1.91 -9.52 -20.55
CA MET A 285 -2.51 -8.25 -20.97
C MET A 285 -4.04 -8.31 -21.00
N GLN A 286 -4.62 -9.40 -21.52
CA GLN A 286 -6.07 -9.58 -21.58
C GLN A 286 -6.68 -9.73 -20.18
N ASP A 287 -6.02 -10.50 -19.31
CA ASP A 287 -6.46 -10.70 -17.94
C ASP A 287 -6.37 -9.41 -17.11
N LEU A 288 -5.30 -8.62 -17.27
CA LEU A 288 -5.14 -7.31 -16.64
C LEU A 288 -6.25 -6.35 -17.07
N ILE A 289 -6.49 -6.21 -18.37
CA ILE A 289 -7.54 -5.34 -18.91
C ILE A 289 -8.93 -5.78 -18.42
N ARG A 290 -9.21 -7.10 -18.41
CA ARG A 290 -10.47 -7.64 -17.86
C ARG A 290 -10.61 -7.32 -16.37
N GLY A 291 -9.52 -7.44 -15.61
CA GLY A 291 -9.46 -7.06 -14.19
C GLY A 291 -9.78 -5.58 -13.98
N ILE A 292 -9.12 -4.70 -14.73
CA ILE A 292 -9.34 -3.24 -14.68
C ILE A 292 -10.80 -2.91 -15.04
N LYS A 293 -11.36 -3.52 -16.10
CA LYS A 293 -12.78 -3.39 -16.45
C LYS A 293 -13.71 -3.79 -15.31
N LYS A 294 -13.44 -4.89 -14.62
CA LYS A 294 -14.28 -5.32 -13.49
C LYS A 294 -14.22 -4.31 -12.34
N ILE A 295 -13.03 -3.81 -12.02
CA ILE A 295 -12.82 -2.84 -10.94
C ILE A 295 -13.55 -1.52 -11.23
N THR A 296 -13.44 -1.03 -12.46
CA THR A 296 -14.02 0.25 -12.90
C THR A 296 -15.51 0.16 -13.22
N ALA A 297 -15.99 -0.95 -13.79
CA ALA A 297 -17.41 -1.15 -14.12
C ALA A 297 -18.32 -1.37 -12.91
N THR A 298 -17.76 -1.64 -11.73
CA THR A 298 -18.55 -1.79 -10.49
C THR A 298 -19.30 -0.48 -10.14
N GLU A 299 -18.98 0.65 -10.78
CA GLU A 299 -19.69 1.93 -10.63
C GLU A 299 -20.84 2.16 -11.64
N SER A 300 -20.92 1.44 -12.75
CA SER A 300 -21.89 1.72 -13.84
C SER A 300 -23.07 0.74 -13.94
N ALA A 301 -23.20 -0.22 -13.03
CA ALA A 301 -24.40 -1.07 -12.99
C ALA A 301 -24.68 -1.64 -11.57
N LYS A 302 -25.51 -0.92 -10.81
CA LYS A 302 -26.77 -1.46 -10.25
C LYS A 302 -27.59 -0.38 -9.51
N PRO A 303 -28.93 -0.39 -9.64
CA PRO A 303 -29.81 0.39 -8.80
C PRO A 303 -29.75 -0.10 -7.35
N GLN A 304 -29.92 0.84 -6.43
CA GLN A 304 -30.04 0.63 -4.99
C GLN A 304 -30.86 -0.63 -4.66
N VAL A 305 -30.25 -1.56 -3.93
CA VAL A 305 -30.95 -2.27 -2.86
C VAL A 305 -30.28 -1.80 -1.58
N THR A 306 -31.03 -1.00 -0.83
CA THR A 306 -30.71 -0.59 0.52
C THR A 306 -30.57 -1.81 1.42
N GLU A 307 -29.36 -2.12 1.85
CA GLU A 307 -29.13 -2.55 3.23
C GLU A 307 -28.05 -1.65 3.83
N THR A 308 -28.53 -0.72 4.64
CA THR A 308 -27.73 0.08 5.55
C THR A 308 -26.91 -0.82 6.47
N VAL A 309 -25.59 -0.77 6.38
CA VAL A 309 -24.74 -1.05 7.55
C VAL A 309 -23.64 -0.01 7.62
N VAL A 310 -23.75 0.82 8.64
CA VAL A 310 -22.70 1.69 9.16
C VAL A 310 -21.53 0.78 9.55
N VAL A 311 -20.38 0.90 8.86
CA VAL A 311 -19.17 0.16 9.23
C VAL A 311 -18.15 1.14 9.79
N GLY A 312 -18.09 1.18 11.12
CA GLY A 312 -16.91 1.62 11.85
C GLY A 312 -15.72 0.70 11.59
N ALA A 313 -14.52 1.27 11.70
CA ALA A 313 -13.22 0.77 11.26
C ALA A 313 -12.70 -0.57 11.84
N GLY A 314 -13.57 -1.46 12.34
CA GLY A 314 -13.22 -2.77 12.90
C GLY A 314 -13.61 -3.99 12.05
N SER A 315 -14.63 -3.92 11.19
CA SER A 315 -15.16 -5.15 10.54
C SER A 315 -14.47 -5.54 9.24
N SER A 316 -13.79 -4.60 8.56
CA SER A 316 -13.05 -4.89 7.31
C SER A 316 -11.82 -5.76 7.56
N ASN A 317 -11.17 -5.60 8.72
CA ASN A 317 -10.00 -6.39 9.10
C ASN A 317 -10.37 -7.85 9.41
N ILE A 318 -11.44 -8.09 10.18
CA ILE A 318 -11.92 -9.45 10.54
C ILE A 318 -12.22 -10.27 9.29
N LYS A 319 -12.95 -9.70 8.31
CA LYS A 319 -13.27 -10.40 7.08
C LYS A 319 -12.02 -10.80 6.31
N SER A 320 -11.05 -9.89 6.16
CA SER A 320 -9.79 -10.18 5.46
C SER A 320 -8.96 -11.28 6.14
N LEU A 321 -9.00 -11.36 7.47
CA LEU A 321 -8.30 -12.39 8.24
C LEU A 321 -9.00 -13.75 8.12
N LEU A 322 -10.34 -13.78 8.11
CA LEU A 322 -11.13 -14.99 7.85
C LEU A 322 -10.91 -15.51 6.41
N ASP A 323 -10.85 -14.61 5.43
CA ASP A 323 -10.57 -14.97 4.04
C ASP A 323 -9.17 -15.59 3.91
N ARG A 324 -8.15 -15.03 4.59
CA ARG A 324 -6.80 -15.62 4.65
C ARG A 324 -6.76 -16.96 5.37
N ALA A 325 -7.45 -17.10 6.49
CA ALA A 325 -7.56 -18.38 7.19
C ALA A 325 -8.16 -19.47 6.28
N SER A 326 -9.17 -19.11 5.48
CA SER A 326 -9.79 -20.01 4.51
C SER A 326 -8.80 -20.44 3.42
N LEU A 327 -8.01 -19.51 2.86
CA LEU A 327 -6.97 -19.85 1.88
C LEU A 327 -5.92 -20.81 2.44
N PHE A 328 -5.46 -20.60 3.68
CA PHE A 328 -4.52 -21.53 4.31
C PHE A 328 -5.11 -22.92 4.55
N LEU A 329 -6.42 -23.02 4.88
CA LEU A 329 -7.11 -24.30 4.98
C LEU A 329 -7.16 -25.03 3.62
N GLU A 330 -7.44 -24.30 2.53
CA GLU A 330 -7.44 -24.86 1.18
C GLU A 330 -6.06 -25.40 0.76
N ASP A 331 -5.00 -24.65 1.09
CA ASP A 331 -3.61 -25.02 0.83
C ASP A 331 -3.11 -26.16 1.74
N GLY A 332 -3.80 -26.41 2.86
CA GLY A 332 -3.41 -27.40 3.88
C GLY A 332 -2.33 -26.90 4.84
N ASP A 333 -2.14 -25.59 4.94
CA ASP A 333 -1.30 -24.95 5.95
C ASP A 333 -2.10 -24.72 7.24
N TRP A 334 -2.27 -25.80 8.01
CA TRP A 334 -3.09 -25.82 9.22
C TRP A 334 -2.58 -24.88 10.31
N ALA A 335 -1.26 -24.70 10.41
CA ALA A 335 -0.66 -23.86 11.44
C ALA A 335 -0.93 -22.37 11.17
N SER A 336 -0.78 -21.95 9.90
CA SER A 336 -1.13 -20.58 9.50
C SER A 336 -2.64 -20.34 9.59
N ALA A 337 -3.48 -21.29 9.17
CA ALA A 337 -4.93 -21.18 9.32
C ALA A 337 -5.34 -20.94 10.79
N ASP A 338 -4.79 -21.74 11.72
CA ASP A 338 -5.05 -21.59 13.15
C ASP A 338 -4.60 -20.23 13.70
N GLN A 339 -3.39 -19.78 13.32
CA GLN A 339 -2.85 -18.49 13.74
C GLN A 339 -3.70 -17.31 13.26
N TYR A 340 -4.20 -17.35 12.02
CA TYR A 340 -5.03 -16.28 11.47
C TYR A 340 -6.42 -16.26 12.12
N CYS A 341 -6.98 -17.42 12.45
CA CYS A 341 -8.19 -17.48 13.26
C CYS A 341 -7.98 -16.91 14.67
N GLU A 342 -6.84 -17.15 15.32
CA GLU A 342 -6.53 -16.51 16.62
C GLU A 342 -6.49 -14.98 16.52
N ARG A 343 -5.90 -14.43 15.46
CA ARG A 343 -5.90 -12.97 15.22
C ARG A 343 -7.30 -12.39 15.01
N VAL A 344 -8.23 -13.18 14.48
CA VAL A 344 -9.65 -12.80 14.42
C VAL A 344 -10.23 -12.80 15.83
N LEU A 345 -9.95 -13.83 16.63
CA LEU A 345 -10.46 -13.97 18.00
C LEU A 345 -9.88 -12.92 18.97
N ASP A 346 -8.66 -12.44 18.75
CA ASP A 346 -8.08 -11.30 19.46
C ASP A 346 -8.89 -10.01 19.25
N GLN A 347 -9.55 -9.87 18.10
CA GLN A 347 -10.37 -8.71 17.74
C GLN A 347 -11.86 -8.91 18.04
N ASP A 348 -12.37 -10.11 17.77
CA ASP A 348 -13.74 -10.54 18.03
C ASP A 348 -13.75 -11.93 18.67
N PRO A 349 -13.69 -12.00 20.02
CA PRO A 349 -13.64 -13.27 20.76
C PRO A 349 -14.85 -14.19 20.56
N ARG A 350 -15.94 -13.67 19.98
CA ARG A 350 -17.20 -14.40 19.73
C ARG A 350 -17.39 -14.73 18.26
N ASN A 351 -16.34 -14.64 17.43
CA ASN A 351 -16.46 -14.92 16.01
C ASN A 351 -16.64 -16.42 15.72
N ALA A 352 -17.83 -16.82 15.28
CA ALA A 352 -18.15 -18.23 15.02
C ALA A 352 -17.31 -18.85 13.88
N LEU A 353 -17.02 -18.07 12.84
CA LEU A 353 -16.27 -18.53 11.67
C LEU A 353 -14.79 -18.76 11.99
N ALA A 354 -14.21 -17.98 12.91
CA ALA A 354 -12.84 -18.21 13.38
C ALA A 354 -12.74 -19.53 14.16
N TYR A 355 -13.69 -19.81 15.05
CA TYR A 355 -13.75 -21.11 15.74
C TYR A 355 -13.98 -22.28 14.78
N LEU A 356 -14.80 -22.08 13.74
CA LEU A 356 -14.96 -23.06 12.67
C LEU A 356 -13.64 -23.31 11.92
N GLY A 357 -12.91 -22.26 11.55
CA GLY A 357 -11.62 -22.38 10.88
C GLY A 357 -10.59 -23.11 11.74
N LYS A 358 -10.55 -22.86 13.05
CA LYS A 358 -9.70 -23.62 14.00
C LYS A 358 -10.11 -25.10 14.07
N LEU A 359 -11.42 -25.39 14.10
CA LEU A 359 -11.92 -26.77 14.05
C LEU A 359 -11.46 -27.48 12.76
N MET A 360 -11.60 -26.81 11.61
CA MET A 360 -11.14 -27.34 10.32
C MET A 360 -9.63 -27.59 10.29
N ALA A 361 -8.82 -26.67 10.85
CA ALA A 361 -7.37 -26.85 10.96
C ALA A 361 -7.00 -28.04 11.85
N GLU A 362 -7.69 -28.22 12.98
CA GLU A 362 -7.47 -29.30 13.93
C GLU A 362 -7.78 -30.68 13.31
N PHE A 363 -8.89 -30.78 12.57
CA PHE A 363 -9.29 -32.00 11.86
C PHE A 363 -8.64 -32.14 10.47
N ARG A 364 -7.81 -31.16 10.05
CA ARG A 364 -7.12 -31.11 8.75
C ARG A 364 -8.06 -31.24 7.56
N VAL A 365 -9.16 -30.50 7.63
CA VAL A 365 -10.21 -30.45 6.62
C VAL A 365 -10.08 -29.14 5.83
N LYS A 366 -10.04 -29.24 4.49
CA LYS A 366 -9.83 -28.10 3.59
C LYS A 366 -11.08 -27.24 3.38
N HIS A 367 -12.25 -27.87 3.34
CA HIS A 367 -13.54 -27.21 3.10
C HIS A 367 -14.57 -27.65 4.13
N GLN A 368 -15.47 -26.75 4.55
CA GLN A 368 -16.39 -26.97 5.67
C GLN A 368 -17.17 -28.29 5.54
N GLU A 369 -17.61 -28.63 4.33
CA GLU A 369 -18.38 -29.84 4.04
C GLU A 369 -17.63 -31.12 4.39
N GLY A 370 -16.30 -31.10 4.29
CA GLY A 370 -15.44 -32.24 4.62
C GLY A 370 -15.47 -32.60 6.12
N LEU A 371 -16.03 -31.75 6.99
CA LEU A 371 -16.25 -32.10 8.39
C LEU A 371 -17.26 -33.25 8.52
N ALA A 372 -18.19 -33.43 7.57
CA ALA A 372 -19.10 -34.57 7.56
C ALA A 372 -18.36 -35.92 7.38
N ASP A 373 -17.16 -35.89 6.82
CA ASP A 373 -16.35 -37.08 6.52
C ASP A 373 -15.39 -37.46 7.65
N CYS A 374 -15.35 -36.69 8.74
CA CYS A 374 -14.57 -37.03 9.93
C CYS A 374 -14.97 -38.40 10.49
N ALA A 375 -13.99 -39.17 10.97
CA ALA A 375 -14.19 -40.54 11.43
C ALA A 375 -15.17 -40.64 12.61
N GLU A 376 -15.07 -39.73 13.58
CA GLU A 376 -15.88 -39.69 14.79
C GLU A 376 -16.60 -38.34 14.94
N PRO A 377 -17.77 -38.29 15.61
CA PRO A 377 -18.42 -37.03 15.94
C PRO A 377 -17.54 -36.17 16.86
N PHE A 378 -17.58 -34.86 16.68
CA PHE A 378 -16.71 -33.89 17.33
C PHE A 378 -17.45 -32.95 18.30
N GLU A 379 -18.57 -33.40 18.87
CA GLU A 379 -19.41 -32.59 19.77
C GLU A 379 -18.70 -32.15 21.06
N GLU A 380 -17.71 -32.93 21.50
CA GLU A 380 -16.88 -32.63 22.66
C GLU A 380 -15.71 -31.70 22.34
N ASN A 381 -15.48 -31.36 21.06
CA ASN A 381 -14.39 -30.47 20.68
C ASN A 381 -14.68 -29.03 21.11
N SER A 382 -13.69 -28.39 21.75
CA SER A 382 -13.86 -27.04 22.31
C SER A 382 -14.09 -25.96 21.25
N ASN A 383 -13.48 -26.09 20.06
CA ASN A 383 -13.69 -25.17 18.94
C ASN A 383 -15.08 -25.36 18.34
N TYR A 384 -15.55 -26.61 18.20
CA TYR A 384 -16.93 -26.90 17.78
C TYR A 384 -17.96 -26.28 18.72
N GLN A 385 -17.82 -26.49 20.03
CA GLN A 385 -18.78 -25.98 21.02
C GLN A 385 -18.88 -24.44 20.96
N LYS A 386 -17.75 -23.76 20.75
CA LYS A 386 -17.72 -22.29 20.61
C LYS A 386 -18.27 -21.83 19.25
N ALA A 387 -17.92 -22.51 18.15
CA ALA A 387 -18.49 -22.24 16.83
C ALA A 387 -20.02 -22.36 16.85
N ALA A 388 -20.55 -23.47 17.36
CA ALA A 388 -21.99 -23.70 17.47
C ALA A 388 -22.70 -22.76 18.47
N ARG A 389 -21.98 -22.28 19.51
CA ARG A 389 -22.52 -21.33 20.48
C ARG A 389 -22.69 -19.92 19.90
N PHE A 390 -21.76 -19.48 19.06
CA PHE A 390 -21.76 -18.12 18.50
C PHE A 390 -22.29 -18.04 17.06
N ALA A 391 -22.52 -19.17 16.41
CA ALA A 391 -23.09 -19.26 15.06
C ALA A 391 -24.53 -18.73 14.98
N ASP A 392 -24.92 -18.30 13.79
CA ASP A 392 -26.33 -18.15 13.44
C ASP A 392 -27.04 -19.52 13.34
N ASP A 393 -28.36 -19.50 13.22
CA ASP A 393 -29.16 -20.72 13.19
C ASP A 393 -28.80 -21.65 12.02
N ASN A 394 -28.37 -21.08 10.87
CA ASN A 394 -28.01 -21.84 9.68
C ASN A 394 -26.70 -22.59 9.86
N LEU A 395 -25.64 -21.90 10.30
CA LEU A 395 -24.34 -22.51 10.53
C LEU A 395 -24.41 -23.51 11.69
N LYS A 396 -25.16 -23.20 12.74
CA LYS A 396 -25.39 -24.12 13.86
C LYS A 396 -26.11 -25.40 13.42
N ALA A 397 -27.18 -25.28 12.63
CA ALA A 397 -27.90 -26.43 12.09
C ALA A 397 -26.99 -27.29 11.19
N THR A 398 -26.14 -26.64 10.39
CA THR A 398 -25.17 -27.31 9.50
C THR A 398 -24.17 -28.14 10.31
N LEU A 399 -23.57 -27.55 11.35
CA LEU A 399 -22.62 -28.21 12.24
C LEU A 399 -23.22 -29.41 13.00
N ILE A 400 -24.47 -29.28 13.47
CA ILE A 400 -25.21 -30.39 14.08
C ILE A 400 -25.49 -31.49 13.04
N GLY A 401 -25.82 -31.09 11.80
CA GLY A 401 -26.06 -31.99 10.69
C GLY A 401 -24.85 -32.87 10.34
N TYR A 402 -23.63 -32.31 10.40
CA TYR A 402 -22.41 -33.09 10.19
C TYR A 402 -22.25 -34.20 11.24
N ASN A 403 -22.38 -33.88 12.53
CA ASN A 403 -22.31 -34.90 13.59
C ASN A 403 -23.38 -35.98 13.46
N LYS A 404 -24.60 -35.59 13.06
CA LYS A 404 -25.68 -36.56 12.76
C LYS A 404 -25.29 -37.49 11.61
N SER A 405 -24.77 -36.94 10.51
CA SER A 405 -24.36 -37.72 9.33
C SER A 405 -23.25 -38.71 9.67
N ILE A 406 -22.26 -38.30 10.47
CA ILE A 406 -21.19 -39.17 10.96
C ILE A 406 -21.76 -40.34 11.78
N ARG A 407 -22.68 -40.07 12.72
CA ARG A 407 -23.31 -41.12 13.52
C ARG A 407 -24.09 -42.12 12.69
N GLU A 408 -24.90 -41.64 11.75
CA GLU A 408 -25.71 -42.50 10.89
C GLU A 408 -24.82 -43.39 10.02
N ARG A 409 -23.76 -42.83 9.42
CA ARG A 409 -22.75 -43.58 8.65
C ARG A 409 -22.04 -44.62 9.52
N ASN A 410 -21.58 -44.23 10.71
CA ASN A 410 -20.84 -45.12 11.60
C ASN A 410 -21.72 -46.27 12.11
N GLU A 411 -22.99 -46.01 12.43
CA GLU A 411 -23.95 -47.04 12.83
C GLU A 411 -24.28 -47.98 11.67
N HIS A 412 -24.47 -47.45 10.46
CA HIS A 412 -24.67 -48.27 9.27
C HIS A 412 -23.47 -49.21 9.03
N ASN A 413 -22.25 -48.68 9.06
CA ASN A 413 -21.02 -49.47 8.92
C ASN A 413 -20.90 -50.55 10.01
N ARG A 414 -21.30 -50.24 11.25
CA ARG A 414 -21.30 -51.21 12.36
C ARG A 414 -22.28 -52.36 12.10
N LEU A 415 -23.50 -52.05 11.68
CA LEU A 415 -24.53 -53.04 11.37
C LEU A 415 -24.14 -53.92 10.17
N ASP A 416 -23.59 -53.31 9.12
CA ASP A 416 -23.09 -54.02 7.94
C ASP A 416 -21.93 -54.94 8.28
N ALA A 417 -21.01 -54.52 9.15
CA ALA A 417 -19.93 -55.36 9.64
C ALA A 417 -20.46 -56.58 10.42
N ILE A 418 -21.45 -56.38 11.30
CA ILE A 418 -22.11 -57.47 12.04
C ILE A 418 -22.81 -58.43 11.07
N TYR A 419 -23.54 -57.91 10.08
CA TYR A 419 -24.22 -58.71 9.08
C TYR A 419 -23.24 -59.53 8.24
N ASN A 420 -22.15 -58.91 7.75
CA ASN A 420 -21.15 -59.58 6.96
C ASN A 420 -20.38 -60.64 7.77
N ASP A 421 -20.06 -60.37 9.05
CA ASP A 421 -19.47 -61.37 9.95
C ASP A 421 -20.42 -62.55 10.18
N ALA A 422 -21.70 -62.29 10.45
CA ALA A 422 -22.71 -63.33 10.60
C ALA A 422 -22.84 -64.19 9.31
N LYS A 423 -22.83 -63.55 8.14
CA LYS A 423 -22.85 -64.24 6.84
C LYS A 423 -21.61 -65.11 6.63
N MET A 424 -20.41 -64.57 6.90
CA MET A 424 -19.16 -65.33 6.80
C MET A 424 -19.14 -66.53 7.75
N ARG A 425 -19.59 -66.34 9.00
CA ARG A 425 -19.70 -67.44 9.97
C ARG A 425 -20.66 -68.51 9.49
N MET A 426 -21.82 -68.13 8.96
CA MET A 426 -22.79 -69.05 8.37
C MET A 426 -22.20 -69.81 7.17
N ASP A 427 -21.53 -69.12 6.25
CA ASP A 427 -20.92 -69.73 5.06
C ASP A 427 -19.74 -70.68 5.42
N SER A 428 -19.07 -70.42 6.54
CA SER A 428 -17.93 -71.23 7.04
C SER A 428 -18.32 -72.34 8.02
N ALA A 429 -19.57 -72.37 8.49
CA ALA A 429 -20.04 -73.37 9.44
C ALA A 429 -20.19 -74.75 8.78
N SER A 430 -19.64 -75.78 9.41
CA SER A 430 -19.60 -77.16 8.90
C SER A 430 -20.25 -78.18 9.85
N THR A 431 -20.68 -77.75 11.04
CA THR A 431 -21.36 -78.58 12.05
C THR A 431 -22.60 -77.89 12.58
N GLU A 432 -23.62 -78.63 12.99
CA GLU A 432 -24.89 -78.07 13.51
C GLU A 432 -24.68 -77.12 14.70
N GLU A 433 -23.70 -77.38 15.56
CA GLU A 433 -23.32 -76.50 16.68
C GLU A 433 -22.65 -75.19 16.26
N GLN A 434 -22.13 -75.06 15.04
CA GLN A 434 -21.55 -73.81 14.52
C GLN A 434 -22.60 -72.89 13.89
N TYR A 435 -23.78 -73.45 13.55
CA TYR A 435 -24.92 -72.69 13.02
C TYR A 435 -25.86 -72.16 14.10
N LYS A 436 -25.83 -72.76 15.30
CA LYS A 436 -26.57 -72.31 16.48
C LYS A 436 -25.79 -71.21 17.20
#